data_AF-A0A1J1GN00-F1
#
_entry.id   AF-A0A1J1GN00-F1
#
_cell.length_a   1.000
_cell.length_b   1.000
_cell.length_c   1.000
_cell.angle_alpha   90.00
_cell.angle_beta   90.00
_cell.angle_gamma   90.00
#
_symmetry.space_group_name_H-M   'P 1'
#
loop_
_entity.id
_entity.type
_entity.pdbx_description
1 polymer ?
#
loop_
_entity_poly.entity_id
_entity_poly.type
_entity_poly.pdbx_seq_one_letter_code
_entity_poly.pdbx_strand_id
1 'polypeptide(L)'
;MGKVNIKDYGNICKWFKKLSNKKPMPLLPENKNDRLKKFTNFSLYHIMDKYEFLPNFILQTEYLYPILYKNPEILKQSYFNHHKFSNLQNKPS
;
A
#
# COMPACT_ATOMS: atom_id res chain seq x y z
N MET A 1 -24.21 1.12 10.48
CA MET A 1 -23.55 -0.18 10.19
C MET A 1 -23.63 -0.45 8.69
N GLY A 2 -22.60 -0.10 7.93
CA GLY A 2 -22.58 -0.35 6.48
C GLY A 2 -22.16 -1.79 6.20
N LYS A 3 -23.06 -2.61 5.65
CA LYS A 3 -22.70 -3.93 5.11
C LYS A 3 -21.78 -3.70 3.90
N VAL A 4 -20.51 -4.14 4.00
CA VAL A 4 -19.57 -4.09 2.87
C VAL A 4 -20.17 -4.91 1.74
N ASN A 5 -20.45 -4.25 0.61
CA ASN A 5 -21.12 -4.88 -0.52
C ASN A 5 -20.09 -5.73 -1.28
N ILE A 6 -20.46 -6.96 -1.70
CA ILE A 6 -19.54 -7.91 -2.36
C ILE A 6 -18.90 -7.31 -3.63
N LYS A 7 -19.61 -6.38 -4.30
CA LYS A 7 -19.12 -5.63 -5.46
C LYS A 7 -17.94 -4.71 -5.12
N ASP A 8 -17.93 -4.10 -3.94
CA ASP A 8 -16.85 -3.21 -3.49
C ASP A 8 -15.57 -4.01 -3.22
N TYR A 9 -15.72 -5.23 -2.68
CA TYR A 9 -14.60 -6.15 -2.48
C TYR A 9 -13.96 -6.61 -3.80
N GLY A 10 -14.78 -6.87 -4.83
CA GLY A 10 -14.28 -7.19 -6.17
C GLY A 10 -13.43 -6.06 -6.77
N ASN A 11 -13.80 -4.80 -6.51
CA ASN A 11 -13.02 -3.64 -6.93
C ASN A 11 -11.73 -3.49 -6.12
N ILE A 12 -11.76 -3.75 -4.81
CA ILE A 12 -10.56 -3.77 -3.95
C ILE A 12 -9.56 -4.81 -4.47
N CYS A 13 -10.00 -6.03 -4.76
CA CYS A 13 -9.13 -7.08 -5.30
C CYS A 13 -8.52 -6.72 -6.67
N LYS A 14 -9.28 -6.01 -7.53
CA LYS A 14 -8.76 -5.50 -8.81
C LYS A 14 -7.67 -4.45 -8.58
N TRP A 15 -7.88 -3.52 -7.66
CA TRP A 15 -6.88 -2.51 -7.29
C TRP A 15 -5.65 -3.15 -6.67
N PHE A 16 -5.82 -4.11 -5.76
CA PHE A 16 -4.72 -4.88 -5.18
C PHE A 16 -3.91 -5.59 -6.26
N LYS A 17 -4.57 -6.30 -7.19
CA LYS A 17 -3.90 -6.98 -8.30
C LYS A 17 -3.15 -5.98 -9.21
N LYS A 18 -3.75 -4.82 -9.48
CA LYS A 18 -3.13 -3.75 -10.29
C LYS A 18 -1.92 -3.12 -9.60
N LEU A 19 -1.95 -2.97 -8.28
CA LEU A 19 -0.85 -2.43 -7.48
C LEU A 19 0.27 -3.47 -7.29
N SER A 20 -0.07 -4.74 -7.07
CA SER A 20 0.88 -5.86 -6.92
C SER A 20 1.62 -6.17 -8.23
N ASN A 21 0.92 -6.10 -9.37
CA ASN A 21 1.53 -6.35 -10.68
C ASN A 21 2.46 -5.22 -11.15
N LYS A 22 2.38 -4.03 -10.54
CA LYS A 22 3.30 -2.93 -10.85
C LYS A 22 4.57 -3.13 -10.04
N LYS A 23 5.71 -3.23 -10.73
CA LYS A 23 7.00 -3.09 -10.06
C LYS A 23 7.02 -1.74 -9.33
N PRO A 24 7.44 -1.70 -8.05
CA PRO A 24 7.58 -0.43 -7.34
C PRO A 24 8.51 0.46 -8.16
N MET A 25 8.01 1.64 -8.54
CA MET A 25 8.83 2.62 -9.22
C MET A 25 9.73 3.26 -8.15
N PRO A 26 11.06 3.23 -8.31
CA PRO A 26 11.95 3.83 -7.34
C PRO A 26 11.67 5.34 -7.29
N LEU A 27 11.60 5.88 -6.08
CA LEU A 27 11.47 7.32 -5.81
C LEU A 27 12.73 8.08 -6.26
N LEU A 28 13.88 7.42 -6.21
CA LEU A 28 15.19 7.93 -6.54
C LEU A 28 15.66 7.32 -7.87
N PRO A 29 16.08 8.15 -8.83
CA PRO A 29 16.71 7.64 -10.05
C PRO A 29 17.95 6.80 -9.73
N GLU A 30 18.07 5.64 -10.36
CA GLU A 30 19.27 4.79 -10.22
C GLU A 30 20.52 5.53 -10.70
N ASN A 31 20.39 6.30 -11.78
CA ASN A 31 21.46 7.11 -12.35
C ASN A 31 21.81 8.30 -11.45
N LYS A 32 23.09 8.42 -11.07
CA LYS A 32 23.62 9.55 -10.29
C LYS A 32 23.38 10.91 -10.98
N ASN A 33 23.52 10.96 -12.30
CA ASN A 33 23.34 12.19 -13.08
C ASN A 33 21.87 12.66 -13.05
N ASP A 34 20.91 11.73 -12.99
CA ASP A 34 19.50 12.08 -12.90
C ASP A 34 19.10 12.46 -11.47
N ARG A 35 19.79 11.92 -10.45
CA ARG A 35 19.63 12.34 -9.04
C ARG A 35 20.04 13.79 -8.82
N LEU A 36 21.18 14.20 -9.40
CA LEU A 36 21.73 15.56 -9.24
C LEU A 36 20.89 16.64 -9.95
N LYS A 37 19.98 16.26 -10.86
CA LYS A 37 19.04 17.20 -11.49
C LYS A 37 17.99 17.72 -10.50
N LYS A 38 17.75 17.01 -9.40
CA LYS A 38 16.81 17.42 -8.35
C LYS A 38 17.59 17.97 -7.17
N PHE A 39 17.00 18.97 -6.49
CA PHE A 39 17.57 19.48 -5.26
C PHE A 39 17.69 18.35 -4.22
N THR A 40 18.88 18.20 -3.65
CA THR A 40 19.16 17.23 -2.59
C THR A 40 20.32 17.72 -1.73
N ASN A 41 20.12 17.71 -0.41
CA ASN A 41 21.19 17.84 0.57
C ASN A 41 21.44 16.50 1.29
N PHE A 42 21.05 15.39 0.65
CA PHE A 42 21.13 14.06 1.21
C PHE A 42 22.27 13.28 0.55
N SER A 43 23.11 12.63 1.35
CA SER A 43 24.30 11.90 0.88
C SER A 43 24.23 10.38 1.11
N LEU A 44 23.34 9.90 1.99
CA LEU A 44 23.25 8.50 2.44
C LEU A 44 22.38 7.62 1.53
N TYR A 45 22.58 7.72 0.21
CA TYR A 45 21.77 6.98 -0.78
C TYR A 45 21.84 5.47 -0.60
N HIS A 46 23.05 4.92 -0.39
CA HIS A 46 23.27 3.49 -0.18
C HIS A 46 22.49 2.89 1.02
N ILE A 47 22.09 3.74 1.98
CA ILE A 47 21.20 3.35 3.09
C ILE A 47 19.74 3.51 2.65
N MET A 48 19.40 4.67 2.09
CA MET A 48 18.03 5.01 1.69
C MET A 48 17.47 4.06 0.62
N ASP A 49 18.30 3.50 -0.25
CA ASP A 49 17.87 2.56 -1.30
C ASP A 49 17.13 1.34 -0.72
N LYS A 50 17.45 0.93 0.52
CA LYS A 50 16.74 -0.16 1.22
C LYS A 50 15.42 0.26 1.86
N TYR A 51 15.28 1.56 2.15
CA TYR A 51 14.15 2.14 2.88
C TYR A 51 13.35 3.12 2.03
N GLU A 52 13.48 3.02 0.71
CA GLU A 52 12.83 3.92 -0.25
C GLU A 52 11.30 3.88 -0.15
N PHE A 53 10.73 2.79 0.34
CA PHE A 53 9.29 2.68 0.59
C PHE A 53 8.81 3.53 1.78
N LEU A 54 9.71 3.93 2.68
CA LEU A 54 9.36 4.54 3.97
C LEU A 54 8.55 5.84 3.84
N PRO A 55 8.89 6.80 2.96
CA PRO A 55 8.09 8.02 2.81
C PRO A 55 6.65 7.73 2.37
N ASN A 56 6.47 6.80 1.42
CA ASN A 56 5.14 6.39 0.97
C ASN A 56 4.37 5.65 2.07
N PHE A 57 5.05 4.83 2.86
CA PHE A 57 4.45 4.13 4.00
C PHE A 57 3.94 5.11 5.06
N ILE A 58 4.76 6.09 5.44
CA ILE A 58 4.38 7.11 6.42
C ILE A 58 3.18 7.92 5.91
N LEU A 59 3.22 8.37 4.66
CA LEU A 59 2.12 9.10 4.04
C LEU A 59 0.79 8.31 4.06
N GLN A 60 0.85 7.01 3.75
CA GLN A 60 -0.32 6.14 3.79
C GLN A 60 -0.86 5.96 5.22
N THR A 61 0.02 5.81 6.21
CA THR A 61 -0.39 5.74 7.62
C THR A 61 -1.00 7.04 8.12
N GLU A 62 -0.43 8.19 7.72
CA GLU A 62 -0.95 9.51 8.07
C GLU A 62 -2.34 9.75 7.49
N TYR A 63 -2.53 9.37 6.22
CA TYR A 63 -3.83 9.42 5.57
C TYR A 63 -4.88 8.52 6.26
N LEU A 64 -4.43 7.41 6.84
CA LEU A 64 -5.31 6.44 7.49
C LEU A 64 -5.78 6.90 8.88
N TYR A 65 -4.97 7.66 9.63
CA TYR A 65 -5.33 8.12 10.99
C TYR A 65 -6.69 8.83 11.09
N PRO A 66 -7.03 9.85 10.28
CA PRO A 66 -8.32 10.53 10.38
C PRO A 66 -9.49 9.61 10.01
N ILE A 67 -9.27 8.61 9.17
CA ILE A 67 -10.29 7.62 8.77
C ILE A 67 -10.56 6.68 9.95
N LEU A 68 -9.51 6.18 10.60
CA LEU A 68 -9.62 5.28 11.75
C LEU A 68 -10.15 6.00 13.00
N TYR A 69 -9.80 7.26 13.20
CA TYR A 69 -10.36 8.07 14.28
C TYR A 69 -11.89 8.14 14.19
N LYS A 70 -12.43 8.29 12.97
CA LYS A 70 -13.89 8.31 12.75
C LYS A 70 -14.53 6.92 12.79
N ASN A 71 -13.83 5.88 12.33
CA ASN A 71 -14.36 4.53 12.28
C ASN A 71 -13.25 3.46 12.37
N PRO A 72 -12.90 3.00 13.60
CA PRO A 72 -11.83 2.03 13.79
C PRO A 72 -12.18 0.61 13.32
N GLU A 73 -13.48 0.31 13.15
CA GLU A 73 -13.94 -1.01 12.70
C GLU A 73 -13.54 -1.32 11.25
N ILE A 74 -13.21 -0.30 10.44
CA ILE A 74 -12.69 -0.47 9.08
C ILE A 74 -11.41 -1.32 9.07
N LEU A 75 -10.51 -1.09 10.04
CA LEU A 75 -9.27 -1.84 10.16
C LEU A 75 -9.54 -3.30 10.54
N LYS A 76 -10.43 -3.55 11.52
CA LYS A 76 -10.82 -4.90 11.91
C LYS A 76 -11.44 -5.65 10.72
N GLN A 77 -12.32 -5.00 9.97
CA GLN A 77 -12.93 -5.59 8.79
C GLN A 77 -11.89 -5.94 7.72
N SER A 78 -10.88 -5.10 7.48
CA SER A 78 -9.79 -5.47 6.56
C SER A 78 -9.04 -6.72 7.03
N TYR A 79 -8.69 -6.81 8.32
CA TYR A 79 -7.96 -7.95 8.88
C TYR A 79 -8.76 -9.26 8.80
N PHE A 80 -10.02 -9.25 9.22
CA PHE A 80 -10.85 -10.47 9.26
C PHE A 80 -11.37 -10.91 7.89
N ASN A 81 -11.60 -9.98 6.95
CA ASN A 81 -12.05 -10.34 5.62
C ASN A 81 -10.96 -11.09 4.84
N HIS A 82 -9.68 -10.74 4.99
CA HIS A 82 -8.58 -11.48 4.35
C HIS A 82 -8.60 -12.98 4.70
N HIS A 83 -8.85 -13.32 5.97
CA HIS A 83 -8.89 -14.71 6.42
C HIS A 83 -10.16 -15.47 6.00
N LYS A 84 -11.28 -14.77 5.83
CA LYS A 84 -12.54 -15.39 5.40
C LYS A 84 -12.54 -15.70 3.90
N PHE A 85 -11.94 -14.84 3.09
CA PHE A 85 -11.89 -15.00 1.63
C PHE A 85 -10.76 -15.91 1.15
N SER A 86 -9.64 -16.04 1.88
CA SER A 86 -8.61 -17.05 1.59
C SER A 86 -9.16 -18.48 1.67
N ASN A 87 -10.05 -18.73 2.63
CA ASN A 87 -10.64 -20.06 2.85
C ASN A 87 -11.71 -20.43 1.82
N LEU A 88 -12.30 -19.45 1.12
CA LEU A 88 -13.29 -19.70 0.06
C LEU A 88 -12.65 -19.98 -1.30
N GLN A 89 -11.44 -19.48 -1.56
CA GLN A 89 -10.69 -19.76 -2.80
C GLN A 89 -10.07 -21.16 -2.81
N ASN A 90 -9.89 -21.80 -1.64
CA ASN A 90 -9.30 -23.13 -1.50
C ASN A 90 -10.32 -24.28 -1.45
N LYS A 91 -11.59 -24.04 -1.82
CA LYS A 91 -12.55 -25.14 -1.98
C LYS A 91 -12.38 -25.74 -3.39
N PRO A 92 -11.95 -27.01 -3.52
CA PRO A 92 -12.04 -27.70 -4.79
C PRO A 92 -13.53 -27.82 -5.16
N SER A 93 -13.84 -27.46 -6.40
CA SER A 93 -15.12 -27.69 -7.07
C SER A 93 -15.46 -29.16 -7.16
#